data_AF-W1U146-F1
#
_entry.id   AF-W1U146-F1
#
_cell.length_a   1.000
_cell.length_b   1.000
_cell.length_c   1.000
_cell.angle_alpha   90.00
_cell.angle_beta   90.00
_cell.angle_gamma   90.00
#
_symmetry.space_group_name_H-M   'P 1'
#
loop_
_entity.id
_entity.type
_entity.pdbx_description
1 polymer ?
#
loop_
_entity_poly.entity_id
_entity_poly.type
_entity_poly.pdbx_seq_one_letter_code
_entity_poly.pdbx_strand_id
1 'polypeptide(L)' 'MVALNTLITFVVVAIIAILIFRVLGWALAPFIGNIIAGGLLYWLIDAMLMKLPWTFWDAIIVALFGIPGTIVIAICRALF' A
#
# COMPACT_ATOMS: atom_id res chain seq x y z
N MET A 1 38.03 -20.55 -16.98
CA MET A 1 36.87 -21.17 -16.30
C MET A 1 36.29 -20.29 -15.19
N VAL A 2 37.11 -19.61 -14.36
CA VAL A 2 36.62 -18.73 -13.27
C VAL A 2 35.76 -17.56 -13.77
N ALA A 3 36.19 -16.83 -14.81
CA ALA A 3 35.45 -15.68 -15.33
C ALA A 3 34.04 -16.01 -15.88
N LEU A 4 33.89 -17.21 -16.48
CA LEU A 4 32.59 -17.67 -17.00
C LEU A 4 31.61 -17.98 -15.87
N ASN A 5 32.08 -18.65 -14.80
CA ASN A 5 31.26 -18.90 -13.61
C ASN A 5 30.83 -17.62 -12.91
N THR A 6 31.71 -16.62 -12.81
CA THR A 6 31.37 -15.32 -12.21
C THR A 6 30.28 -14.61 -13.01
N LEU A 7 30.38 -14.60 -14.35
CA LEU A 7 29.39 -13.98 -15.23
C LEU A 7 28.02 -14.66 -15.12
N ILE A 8 27.99 -16.00 -15.12
CA ILE A 8 26.76 -16.77 -14.92
C ILE A 8 26.12 -16.45 -13.56
N THR A 9 26.94 -16.36 -12.50
CA THR A 9 26.44 -16.02 -11.15
C THR A 9 25.79 -14.63 -11.12
N PHE A 10 26.41 -13.62 -11.75
CA PHE A 10 25.82 -12.27 -11.84
C PHE A 10 24.48 -12.26 -12.58
N VAL A 11 24.40 -12.98 -13.70
CA VAL A 11 23.16 -13.07 -14.48
C VAL A 11 22.05 -13.73 -13.66
N VAL A 12 22.35 -14.82 -12.95
CA VAL A 12 21.39 -15.50 -12.08
C VAL A 12 20.91 -14.60 -10.95
N VAL A 13 21.83 -13.88 -10.27
CA VAL A 13 21.47 -12.94 -9.20
C VAL A 13 20.59 -11.80 -9.73
N ALA A 14 20.90 -11.26 -10.91
CA ALA A 14 20.10 -10.20 -11.53
C ALA A 14 18.67 -10.67 -11.86
N ILE A 15 18.53 -11.89 -12.39
CA ILE A 15 17.21 -12.48 -12.67
C ILE A 15 16.41 -12.65 -11.37
N ILE A 16 17.03 -13.17 -10.31
CA ILE A 16 16.37 -13.35 -9.01
C ILE A 16 15.91 -12.00 -8.45
N ALA A 17 16.77 -10.97 -8.51
CA ALA A 17 16.42 -9.63 -8.06
C ALA A 17 15.19 -9.08 -8.80
N ILE A 18 15.17 -9.19 -10.13
CA ILE A 18 14.03 -8.74 -10.97
C ILE A 18 12.74 -9.48 -10.59
N LEU A 19 12.82 -10.80 -10.36
CA LEU A 19 11.68 -11.61 -9.96
C LEU A 19 11.14 -11.19 -8.59
N ILE A 20 12.03 -10.93 -7.62
CA ILE A 20 11.65 -10.44 -6.28
C ILE A 20 10.94 -9.07 -6.39
N PHE A 21 11.50 -8.13 -7.15
CA PHE A 21 10.86 -6.82 -7.36
C PHE A 21 9.49 -6.95 -8.02
N ARG A 22 9.32 -7.86 -8.97
CA ARG A 22 8.03 -8.12 -9.62
C ARG A 22 6.98 -8.66 -8.65
N VAL A 23 7.37 -9.62 -7.80
CA VAL A 23 6.47 -10.19 -6.79
C VAL A 23 6.09 -9.14 -5.73
N LEU A 24 7.05 -8.33 -5.28
CA LEU A 24 6.80 -7.21 -4.38
C LEU A 24 5.83 -6.19 -5.00
N GLY A 25 6.01 -5.84 -6.28
CA GLY A 25 5.09 -4.93 -6.98
C GLY A 25 3.65 -5.44 -7.00
N TRP A 26 3.45 -6.74 -7.21
CA TRP A 26 2.11 -7.35 -7.16
C TRP A 26 1.53 -7.41 -5.74
N ALA A 27 2.38 -7.64 -4.73
CA ALA A 27 1.96 -7.59 -3.34
C ALA A 27 1.59 -6.17 -2.90
N LEU A 28 2.25 -5.14 -3.44
CA LEU A 28 2.03 -3.72 -3.10
C LEU A 28 0.85 -3.10 -3.86
N ALA A 29 0.53 -3.58 -5.07
CA ALA A 29 -0.59 -3.12 -5.88
C ALA A 29 -1.95 -3.04 -5.14
N PRO A 30 -2.39 -4.04 -4.35
CA PRO A 30 -3.65 -3.93 -3.61
C PRO A 30 -3.63 -2.85 -2.53
N PHE A 31 -2.49 -2.63 -1.85
CA PHE A 31 -2.37 -1.56 -0.86
C PHE A 31 -2.47 -0.18 -1.50
N ILE A 32 -1.88 0.01 -2.69
CA ILE A 32 -2.00 1.27 -3.43
C ILE A 32 -3.48 1.52 -3.81
N GLY A 33 -4.17 0.49 -4.32
CA GLY A 33 -5.60 0.58 -4.64
C GLY A 33 -6.45 0.95 -3.43
N ASN A 34 -6.16 0.34 -2.27
CA ASN A 34 -6.81 0.63 -1.01
C ASN A 34 -6.55 2.07 -0.52
N ILE A 35 -5.32 2.55 -0.62
CA ILE A 35 -4.97 3.94 -0.27
C ILE A 35 -5.72 4.92 -1.17
N ILE A 36 -5.77 4.67 -2.48
CA ILE A 36 -6.47 5.58 -3.41
C ILE A 36 -7.98 5.57 -3.13
N ALA A 37 -8.60 4.40 -3.10
CA ALA A 37 -10.06 4.28 -2.95
C ALA A 37 -10.52 4.70 -1.54
N GLY A 38 -9.86 4.20 -0.49
CA GLY A 38 -10.18 4.54 0.88
C GLY A 38 -9.76 5.96 1.25
N GLY A 39 -8.64 6.46 0.72
CA GLY A 39 -8.19 7.84 0.91
C GLY A 39 -9.10 8.86 0.22
N LEU A 40 -9.58 8.55 -0.99
CA LEU A 40 -10.59 9.38 -1.67
C LEU A 40 -11.89 9.45 -0.86
N LEU A 41 -12.36 8.31 -0.33
CA LEU A 41 -13.54 8.31 0.54
C LEU A 41 -13.30 9.09 1.83
N TYR A 42 -12.11 8.99 2.42
CA TYR A 42 -11.76 9.73 3.63
C TYR A 42 -11.82 11.23 3.37
N TRP A 43 -11.24 11.68 2.26
CA TRP A 43 -11.26 13.07 1.84
C TRP A 43 -12.70 13.58 1.59
N LEU A 44 -13.55 12.76 0.97
CA LEU A 44 -14.97 13.12 0.79
C LEU A 44 -15.70 13.27 2.12
N ILE A 45 -15.47 12.36 3.07
CA ILE A 45 -16.08 12.44 4.42
C ILE A 45 -15.58 13.68 5.18
N ASP A 46 -14.27 13.96 5.09
CA ASP A 46 -13.65 15.14 5.67
C ASP A 46 -14.26 16.44 5.14
N ALA A 47 -14.45 16.52 3.82
CA ALA A 47 -15.00 17.69 3.16
C ALA A 47 -16.51 17.92 3.46
N MET A 48 -17.30 16.85 3.66
CA MET A 48 -18.76 16.95 3.69
C MET A 48 -19.38 16.86 5.09
N LEU A 49 -18.79 16.12 6.03
CA LEU A 49 -19.50 15.68 7.25
C LEU A 49 -18.76 15.99 8.54
N MET A 50 -17.45 15.73 8.60
CA MET A 50 -16.68 15.82 9.84
C MET A 50 -15.25 16.17 9.48
N LYS A 51 -14.72 17.30 9.95
CA LYS A 51 -13.29 17.63 9.78
C LYS A 51 -12.43 16.55 10.44
N LEU A 52 -12.06 15.52 9.69
CA LEU A 52 -11.35 14.32 10.09
C LEU A 52 -9.85 14.55 9.81
N PRO A 53 -9.06 15.05 10.77
CA PRO A 53 -7.63 15.25 10.53
C PRO A 53 -6.97 13.91 10.21
N TRP A 54 -6.31 13.83 9.05
CA TRP A 54 -5.62 12.65 8.59
C TRP A 54 -4.43 12.34 9.49
N THR A 55 -4.42 11.17 10.12
CA THR A 55 -3.32 10.71 10.97
C THR A 55 -2.55 9.55 10.34
N PHE A 56 -1.36 9.30 10.86
CA PHE A 56 -0.55 8.16 10.45
C PHE A 56 -1.28 6.81 10.66
N TRP A 57 -2.05 6.68 11.73
CA TRP A 57 -2.82 5.47 12.01
C TRP A 57 -3.98 5.28 11.03
N ASP A 58 -4.63 6.36 10.61
CA ASP A 58 -5.68 6.28 9.57
C ASP A 58 -5.08 5.81 8.26
N ALA A 59 -3.90 6.31 7.88
CA ALA A 59 -3.21 5.89 6.66
C ALA A 59 -2.91 4.39 6.64
N ILE A 60 -2.50 3.82 7.78
CA ILE A 60 -2.26 2.37 7.91
C ILE A 60 -3.56 1.60 7.73
N ILE A 61 -4.63 2.00 8.43
CA ILE A 61 -5.93 1.32 8.37
C ILE A 61 -6.50 1.39 6.95
N VAL A 62 -6.43 2.55 6.32
CA VAL A 62 -6.88 2.76 4.94
C VAL A 62 -6.01 1.96 3.95
N ALA A 63 -4.70 1.85 4.16
CA ALA A 63 -3.85 1.02 3.29
C ALA A 63 -4.19 -0.47 3.37
N LEU A 64 -4.44 -0.97 4.59
CA LEU A 64 -4.75 -2.39 4.81
C LEU A 64 -6.16 -2.75 4.37
N PHE A 65 -7.14 -1.89 4.64
CA PHE A 65 -8.57 -2.22 4.52
C PHE A 65 -9.33 -1.39 3.48
N GLY A 66 -8.72 -0.36 2.88
CA GLY A 66 -9.34 0.48 1.87
C GLY A 66 -10.62 1.16 2.35
N ILE A 67 -11.66 1.11 1.52
CA ILE A 67 -12.99 1.68 1.77
C ILE A 67 -13.60 1.20 3.12
N PRO A 68 -13.67 -0.12 3.40
CA PRO A 68 -14.11 -0.61 4.71
C PRO A 68 -13.40 0.04 5.90
N GLY A 69 -12.08 0.19 5.81
CA GLY A 69 -11.27 0.83 6.86
C GLY A 69 -11.67 2.29 7.07
N THR A 70 -11.83 3.03 5.99
CA THR A 70 -12.28 4.43 6.03
C THR A 70 -13.64 4.59 6.69
N ILE A 71 -14.60 3.69 6.41
CA ILE A 71 -15.94 3.73 7.00
C ILE A 71 -15.85 3.51 8.52
N VAL A 72 -15.05 2.54 8.97
CA VAL A 72 -14.86 2.28 10.40
C VAL A 72 -14.24 3.48 11.11
N ILE A 73 -13.23 4.13 10.50
CA ILE A 73 -12.61 5.34 11.08
C ILE A 73 -13.63 6.46 11.23
N ALA A 74 -14.44 6.69 10.19
CA ALA A 74 -15.47 7.72 10.21
C ALA A 74 -16.53 7.44 11.29
N ILE A 75 -16.98 6.19 11.45
CA ILE A 75 -17.94 5.80 12.50
C ILE A 75 -17.31 5.96 13.88
N CYS A 76 -16.09 5.50 14.09
CA CYS A 76 -15.42 5.61 15.39
C CYS A 76 -15.29 7.07 15.83
N ARG A 77 -14.90 7.99 14.93
CA ARG A 77 -14.80 9.43 15.25
C ARG A 77 -16.14 10.14 15.33
N ALA A 78 -17.19 9.57 14.74
CA ALA A 78 -18.55 10.08 14.91
C ALA A 78 -19.12 9.74 16.29
N LEU A 79 -18.70 8.62 16.88
CA LEU A 79 -19.25 8.07 18.11
C LEU A 79 -18.44 8.40 19.38
N PHE A 80 -17.13 8.68 19.24
CA PHE A 80 -16.20 8.95 20.34
C PHE A 80 -15.46 10.27 20.11
#